data_AF-A0A920UG53-F1
#
_entry.id   AF-A0A920UG53-F1
#
_cell.length_a   1.000
_cell.length_b   1.000
_cell.length_c   1.000
_cell.angle_alpha   90.00
_cell.angle_beta   90.00
_cell.angle_gamma   90.00
#
_symmetry.space_group_name_H-M   'P 1'
#
loop_
_entity.id
_entity.type
_entity.pdbx_description
1 polymer ?
#
loop_
_entity_poly.entity_id
_entity_poly.type
_entity_poly.pdbx_seq_one_letter_code
_entity_poly.pdbx_strand_id
1 'polypeptide(L)'
;MLSTTEQIAFVLLVLVCGGLAFQGFRRIYLIVSQGKPSYRTDDFPSRIIKALIDVGLQKPLFKSRPIVSLFHSFIFFGFSFYLLVNINDLLEAYIEGWTTIGSSHPVALGFNLFSDLFSVLVLIGIIYFLIRRVL
;
A
#
# COMPACT_ATOMS: atom_id res chain seq x y z
N MET A 1 -3.66 -10.42 -20.07
CA MET A 1 -5.10 -10.43 -19.74
C MET A 1 -5.55 -11.80 -19.29
N LEU A 2 -6.49 -11.80 -18.34
CA LEU A 2 -7.14 -13.00 -17.85
C LEU A 2 -8.21 -13.50 -18.82
N SER A 3 -8.39 -14.81 -18.89
CA SER A 3 -9.56 -15.42 -19.53
C SER A 3 -10.85 -15.06 -18.78
N THR A 4 -12.01 -15.19 -19.44
CA THR A 4 -13.32 -14.90 -18.82
C THR A 4 -13.53 -15.66 -17.51
N THR A 5 -13.12 -16.94 -17.46
CA THR A 5 -13.23 -17.76 -16.24
C THR A 5 -12.36 -17.21 -15.11
N GLU A 6 -11.13 -16.79 -15.40
CA GLU A 6 -10.21 -16.22 -14.41
C GLU A 6 -10.68 -14.85 -13.92
N GLN A 7 -11.26 -14.03 -14.79
CA GLN A 7 -11.88 -12.76 -14.41
C GLN A 7 -13.04 -12.96 -13.44
N ILE A 8 -13.95 -13.91 -13.74
CA ILE A 8 -15.06 -14.26 -12.85
C ILE A 8 -14.53 -14.75 -11.50
N ALA A 9 -13.56 -15.67 -11.50
CA ALA A 9 -12.96 -16.19 -10.28
C ALA A 9 -12.30 -15.06 -9.45
N PHE A 10 -11.59 -14.13 -10.09
CA PHE A 10 -10.98 -12.99 -9.42
C PHE A 10 -12.01 -12.06 -8.79
N VAL A 11 -13.09 -11.72 -9.52
CA VAL A 11 -14.17 -10.88 -8.97
C VAL A 11 -14.83 -11.56 -7.77
N LEU A 12 -15.12 -12.87 -7.85
CA LEU A 12 -15.66 -13.62 -6.72
C LEU A 12 -14.71 -13.58 -5.51
N LEU A 13 -13.41 -13.75 -5.73
CA LEU A 13 -12.40 -13.66 -4.67
C LEU A 13 -12.38 -12.26 -4.04
N VAL A 14 -12.41 -11.19 -4.83
CA VAL A 14 -12.48 -9.81 -4.35
C VAL A 14 -13.73 -9.59 -3.50
N LEU A 15 -14.89 -10.08 -3.94
CA LEU A 15 -16.14 -9.96 -3.18
C LEU A 15 -16.08 -10.70 -1.84
N VAL A 16 -15.55 -11.92 -1.81
CA VAL A 16 -15.42 -12.70 -0.58
C VAL A 16 -14.42 -12.04 0.38
N CYS A 17 -13.22 -11.73 -0.09
CA CYS A 17 -12.17 -11.09 0.72
C CYS A 17 -12.62 -9.70 1.21
N GLY A 18 -13.22 -8.90 0.33
CA GLY A 18 -13.76 -7.59 0.65
C GLY A 18 -14.90 -7.65 1.67
N GLY A 19 -15.81 -8.62 1.52
CA GLY A 19 -16.89 -8.86 2.47
C GLY A 19 -16.38 -9.23 3.87
N LEU A 20 -15.40 -10.11 3.96
CA LEU A 20 -14.74 -10.48 5.23
C LEU A 20 -14.00 -9.28 5.84
N ALA A 21 -13.23 -8.55 5.04
CA ALA A 21 -12.51 -7.36 5.49
C ALA A 21 -13.47 -6.27 6.00
N PHE A 22 -14.59 -6.05 5.31
CA PHE A 22 -15.60 -5.06 5.68
C PHE A 22 -16.16 -5.29 7.08
N GLN A 23 -16.36 -6.55 7.50
CA GLN A 23 -16.81 -6.85 8.86
C GLN A 23 -15.82 -6.35 9.93
N GLY A 24 -14.52 -6.52 9.68
CA GLY A 24 -13.46 -6.01 10.55
C GLY A 24 -13.45 -4.49 10.60
N PHE A 25 -13.45 -3.84 9.44
CA PHE A 25 -13.49 -2.37 9.36
C PHE A 25 -14.74 -1.78 10.01
N ARG A 26 -15.91 -2.38 9.77
CA ARG A 26 -17.18 -1.96 10.39
C ARG A 26 -17.10 -2.04 11.90
N ARG A 27 -16.55 -3.13 12.46
CA ARG A 27 -16.38 -3.27 13.91
C ARG A 27 -15.50 -2.15 14.48
N ILE A 28 -14.36 -1.89 13.86
CA ILE A 28 -13.44 -0.81 14.28
C ILE A 28 -14.14 0.54 14.21
N TYR A 29 -14.82 0.82 13.10
CA TYR A 29 -15.56 2.07 12.91
C TYR A 29 -16.61 2.28 14.02
N LEU A 30 -17.43 1.26 14.31
CA LEU A 30 -18.46 1.34 15.35
C LEU A 30 -17.84 1.62 16.73
N ILE A 31 -16.77 0.92 17.09
CA ILE A 31 -16.08 1.14 18.37
C ILE A 31 -15.52 2.57 18.45
N VAL A 32 -14.81 3.03 17.41
CA VAL A 32 -14.22 4.37 17.40
C VAL A 32 -15.29 5.46 17.41
N SER A 33 -16.42 5.23 16.74
CA SER A 33 -17.54 6.19 16.68
C SER A 33 -18.26 6.40 18.01
N GLN A 34 -18.13 5.47 18.97
CA GLN A 34 -18.66 5.62 20.33
C GLN A 34 -17.80 6.54 21.21
N GLY A 35 -16.62 6.94 20.74
CA GLY A 35 -15.76 7.90 21.43
C GLY A 35 -16.33 9.32 21.45
N LYS A 36 -15.67 10.22 22.19
CA LYS A 36 -16.05 11.63 22.24
C LYS A 36 -15.99 12.27 20.83
N PRO A 37 -16.91 13.18 20.49
CA PRO A 37 -16.85 13.92 19.24
C PRO A 37 -15.52 14.68 19.17
N SER A 38 -14.80 14.50 18.06
CA SER A 38 -13.60 15.25 17.73
C SER A 38 -13.94 16.13 16.54
N TYR A 39 -13.78 17.43 16.68
CA TYR A 39 -13.69 18.31 15.52
C TYR A 39 -12.43 17.90 14.76
N ARG A 40 -12.64 17.35 13.55
CA ARG A 40 -11.57 16.82 12.69
C ARG A 40 -11.48 17.55 11.36
N THR A 41 -12.37 18.50 11.11
CA THR A 41 -12.50 19.26 9.87
C THR A 41 -12.08 20.73 10.03
N ASP A 42 -11.73 21.14 11.25
CA ASP A 42 -11.04 22.39 11.54
C ASP A 42 -9.63 22.37 10.92
N ASP A 43 -9.22 23.48 10.30
CA ASP A 43 -7.91 23.66 9.67
C ASP A 43 -7.48 22.50 8.74
N PHE A 44 -8.47 21.92 8.04
CA PHE A 44 -8.33 20.70 7.26
C PHE A 44 -7.11 20.68 6.31
N PRO A 45 -6.82 21.74 5.52
CA PRO A 45 -5.67 21.73 4.63
C PRO A 45 -4.34 21.64 5.38
N SER A 46 -4.17 22.45 6.44
CA SER A 46 -2.94 22.48 7.23
C SER A 46 -2.69 21.14 7.92
N ARG A 47 -3.74 20.52 8.45
CA ARG A 47 -3.65 19.23 9.13
C ARG A 47 -3.33 18.08 8.18
N ILE A 48 -3.90 18.07 6.97
CA ILE A 48 -3.54 17.09 5.94
C ILE A 48 -2.09 17.26 5.52
N ILE A 49 -1.65 18.47 5.21
CA ILE A 49 -0.25 18.72 4.80
C ILE A 49 0.70 18.26 5.90
N LYS A 50 0.42 18.62 7.16
CA LYS A 50 1.21 18.16 8.30
C LYS A 50 1.23 16.63 8.39
N ALA A 51 0.08 15.98 8.27
CA ALA A 51 -0.01 14.52 8.32
C ALA A 51 0.79 13.86 7.18
N LEU A 52 0.67 14.36 5.94
CA LEU A 52 1.43 13.85 4.80
C LEU A 52 2.93 14.01 5.00
N ILE A 53 3.38 15.16 5.50
CA ILE A 53 4.80 15.39 5.80
C ILE A 53 5.28 14.47 6.93
N ASP A 54 4.53 14.36 8.03
CA ASP A 54 4.94 13.58 9.19
C ASP A 54 4.94 12.07 8.90
N VAL A 55 3.96 11.58 8.12
CA VAL A 55 3.88 10.20 7.63
C VAL A 55 4.93 9.93 6.57
N GLY A 56 5.05 10.79 5.56
CA GLY A 56 6.01 10.63 4.47
C GLY A 56 7.45 10.62 4.98
N LEU A 57 7.82 11.54 5.89
CA LEU A 57 9.15 11.56 6.49
C LEU A 57 9.29 10.61 7.69
N GLN A 58 8.23 9.90 8.08
CA GLN A 58 8.18 8.99 9.24
C GLN A 58 8.76 9.62 10.53
N LYS A 59 8.61 10.94 10.70
CA LYS A 59 9.32 11.71 11.74
C LYS A 59 9.16 11.14 13.16
N PRO A 60 7.96 10.69 13.59
CA PRO A 60 7.80 10.16 14.94
C PRO A 60 8.62 8.90 15.19
N LEU A 61 8.75 8.03 14.18
CA LEU A 61 9.44 6.75 14.30
C LEU A 61 10.96 6.95 14.34
N PHE A 62 11.48 7.77 13.42
CA PHE A 62 12.92 8.04 13.33
C PHE A 62 13.51 8.69 14.58
N LYS A 63 12.71 9.47 15.33
CA LYS A 63 13.13 10.06 16.61
C LYS A 63 13.48 9.02 17.67
N SER A 64 12.78 7.89 17.69
CA SER A 64 12.91 6.90 18.77
C SER A 64 13.76 5.70 18.39
N ARG A 65 13.69 5.24 17.13
CA ARG A 65 14.38 4.02 16.68
C ARG A 65 14.87 4.16 15.23
N PRO A 66 15.99 4.86 14.97
CA PRO A 66 16.39 5.22 13.61
C PRO A 66 16.63 4.01 12.69
N ILE A 67 17.31 2.97 13.18
CA ILE A 67 17.59 1.76 12.38
C ILE A 67 16.29 1.01 12.04
N VAL A 68 15.44 0.77 13.03
CA VAL A 68 14.15 0.08 12.82
C VAL A 68 13.26 0.88 11.86
N SER A 69 13.29 2.21 11.98
CA SER A 69 12.50 3.11 11.13
C SER A 69 13.00 3.14 9.70
N LEU A 70 14.31 3.00 9.46
CA LEU A 70 14.88 2.87 8.12
C LEU A 70 14.32 1.63 7.40
N PHE A 71 14.39 0.45 8.03
CA PHE A 71 13.85 -0.78 7.44
C PHE A 71 12.32 -0.75 7.31
N HIS A 72 11.62 -0.12 8.26
CA HIS A 72 10.18 0.14 8.11
C HIS A 72 9.89 1.05 6.92
N SER A 73 10.77 2.02 6.63
CA SER A 73 10.60 2.93 5.50
C SER A 73 10.63 2.22 4.16
N PHE A 74 11.51 1.24 4.01
CA PHE A 74 11.54 0.38 2.82
C PHE A 74 10.19 -0.30 2.58
N ILE A 75 9.62 -0.88 3.64
CA ILE A 75 8.33 -1.56 3.59
C ILE A 75 7.20 -0.57 3.31
N PHE A 76 7.17 0.57 4.01
CA PHE A 76 6.12 1.58 3.88
C PHE A 76 6.04 2.16 2.46
N PHE A 77 7.17 2.63 1.92
CA PHE A 77 7.20 3.19 0.58
C PHE A 77 6.96 2.13 -0.48
N GLY A 78 7.51 0.93 -0.28
CA GLY A 78 7.26 -0.18 -1.18
C GLY A 78 5.79 -0.57 -1.24
N PHE A 79 5.11 -0.78 -0.10
CA PHE A 79 3.67 -1.05 -0.10
C PHE A 79 2.83 0.10 -0.65
N SER A 80 3.22 1.35 -0.38
CA SER A 80 2.53 2.52 -0.93
C SER A 80 2.63 2.57 -2.46
N PHE A 81 3.82 2.28 -3.02
CA PHE A 81 4.02 2.19 -4.46
C PHE A 81 3.30 0.98 -5.06
N TYR A 82 3.31 -0.16 -4.36
CA TYR A 82 2.61 -1.37 -4.78
C TYR A 82 1.09 -1.21 -4.86
N LEU A 83 0.50 -0.22 -4.19
CA LEU A 83 -0.90 0.12 -4.44
C LEU A 83 -1.12 0.49 -5.91
N LEU A 84 -0.19 1.25 -6.50
CA LEU A 84 -0.22 1.60 -7.92
C LEU A 84 0.08 0.38 -8.81
N VAL A 85 1.04 -0.47 -8.41
CA VAL A 85 1.35 -1.73 -9.11
C VAL A 85 0.12 -2.63 -9.18
N ASN A 86 -0.55 -2.88 -8.07
CA ASN A 86 -1.76 -3.71 -8.05
C ASN A 86 -2.91 -3.12 -8.89
N ILE A 87 -3.05 -1.78 -8.94
CA ILE A 87 -4.02 -1.13 -9.82
C ILE A 87 -3.61 -1.36 -11.29
N ASN A 88 -2.34 -1.19 -11.62
CA ASN A 88 -1.83 -1.46 -12.96
C ASN A 88 -2.05 -2.93 -13.38
N ASP A 89 -1.77 -3.87 -12.49
CA ASP A 89 -1.97 -5.31 -12.74
C ASP A 89 -3.45 -5.62 -12.98
N LEU A 90 -4.36 -4.91 -12.30
CA LEU A 90 -5.79 -4.99 -12.58
C LEU A 90 -6.11 -4.47 -13.99
N LEU A 91 -5.51 -3.36 -14.42
CA LEU A 91 -5.69 -2.86 -15.79
C LEU A 91 -5.16 -3.88 -16.81
N GLU A 92 -3.98 -4.48 -16.60
CA GLU A 92 -3.44 -5.54 -17.46
C GLU A 92 -4.30 -6.81 -17.50
N ALA A 93 -5.00 -7.11 -16.41
CA ALA A 93 -5.88 -8.25 -16.31
C ALA A 93 -7.19 -8.08 -17.10
N TYR A 94 -7.72 -6.85 -17.18
CA TYR A 94 -9.08 -6.58 -17.70
C TYR A 94 -9.14 -5.71 -18.97
N ILE A 95 -8.07 -5.03 -19.37
CA ILE A 95 -8.06 -4.13 -20.54
C ILE A 95 -7.19 -4.72 -21.67
N GLU A 96 -7.80 -4.96 -22.82
CA GLU A 96 -7.09 -5.39 -24.03
C GLU A 96 -6.05 -4.35 -24.48
N GLY A 97 -4.82 -4.82 -24.72
CA GLY A 97 -3.70 -3.99 -25.17
C GLY A 97 -3.00 -3.18 -24.07
N TRP A 98 -3.46 -3.22 -22.81
CA TRP A 98 -2.75 -2.59 -21.70
C TRP A 98 -1.60 -3.49 -21.21
N THR A 99 -0.37 -2.99 -21.26
CA THR A 99 0.80 -3.67 -20.69
C THR A 99 1.89 -2.67 -20.32
N THR A 100 2.51 -2.85 -19.15
CA THR A 100 3.72 -2.13 -18.74
C THR A 100 4.97 -2.97 -18.95
N ILE A 101 4.91 -4.29 -18.77
CA ILE A 101 6.06 -5.20 -18.91
C ILE A 101 6.58 -5.26 -20.35
N GLY A 102 5.67 -5.31 -21.35
CA GLY A 102 6.04 -5.37 -22.77
C GLY A 102 6.21 -4.00 -23.45
N SER A 103 6.03 -2.91 -22.71
CA SER A 103 6.02 -1.56 -23.26
C SER A 103 7.42 -0.96 -23.33
N SER A 104 7.78 -0.42 -24.50
CA SER A 104 9.01 0.38 -24.70
C SER A 104 8.84 1.84 -24.28
N HIS A 105 7.67 2.22 -23.76
CA HIS A 105 7.41 3.59 -23.34
C HIS A 105 8.24 3.94 -22.09
N PRO A 106 8.97 5.06 -22.06
CA PRO A 106 9.86 5.41 -20.95
C PRO A 106 9.19 5.41 -19.57
N VAL A 107 7.91 5.81 -19.50
CA VAL A 107 7.13 5.80 -18.25
C VAL A 107 6.90 4.37 -17.75
N ALA A 108 6.61 3.41 -18.63
CA ALA A 108 6.40 2.02 -18.26
C ALA A 108 7.71 1.38 -17.79
N LEU A 109 8.82 1.67 -18.47
CA LEU A 109 10.16 1.24 -18.05
C LEU A 109 10.53 1.78 -16.67
N GLY A 110 10.30 3.07 -16.44
CA GLY A 110 10.51 3.69 -15.13
C GLY A 110 9.62 3.05 -14.06
N PHE A 111 8.35 2.84 -14.35
CA PHE A 111 7.40 2.19 -13.44
C PHE A 111 7.87 0.77 -13.05
N ASN A 112 8.30 -0.04 -14.02
CA ASN A 112 8.81 -1.39 -13.76
C ASN A 112 10.11 -1.34 -12.93
N LEU A 113 11.04 -0.44 -13.26
CA LEU A 113 12.28 -0.27 -12.50
C LEU A 113 12.02 0.12 -11.03
N PHE A 114 11.10 1.07 -10.79
CA PHE A 114 10.70 1.42 -9.42
C PHE A 114 10.00 0.26 -8.72
N SER A 115 9.16 -0.51 -9.42
CA SER A 115 8.53 -1.71 -8.90
C SER A 115 9.58 -2.70 -8.40
N ASP A 116 10.58 -3.03 -9.24
CA ASP A 116 11.66 -3.95 -8.90
C ASP A 116 12.49 -3.44 -7.72
N LEU A 117 12.88 -2.15 -7.75
CA LEU A 117 13.64 -1.54 -6.68
C LEU A 117 12.90 -1.61 -5.34
N PHE A 118 11.62 -1.23 -5.32
CA PHE A 118 10.82 -1.31 -4.10
C PHE A 118 10.60 -2.74 -3.64
N SER A 119 10.48 -3.71 -4.55
CA SER A 119 10.38 -5.14 -4.21
C SER A 119 11.60 -5.61 -3.41
N VAL A 120 12.79 -5.26 -3.88
CA VAL A 120 14.06 -5.60 -3.21
C VAL A 120 14.13 -4.91 -1.85
N LEU A 121 13.78 -3.62 -1.77
CA LEU A 121 13.77 -2.87 -0.50
C LEU A 121 12.80 -3.49 0.51
N VAL A 122 11.58 -3.83 0.10
CA VAL A 122 10.58 -4.51 0.95
C VAL A 122 11.13 -5.83 1.45
N LEU A 123 11.72 -6.65 0.57
CA LEU A 123 12.31 -7.93 0.95
C LEU A 123 13.42 -7.77 2.01
N ILE A 124 14.32 -6.80 1.81
CA ILE A 124 15.37 -6.46 2.79
C ILE A 124 14.74 -6.07 4.14
N GLY A 125 13.70 -5.22 4.11
CA GLY A 125 12.97 -4.82 5.32
C GLY A 125 12.33 -6.00 6.04
N ILE A 126 11.64 -6.87 5.31
CA ILE A 126 10.98 -8.07 5.88
C ILE A 126 12.02 -9.01 6.49
N ILE A 127 13.14 -9.25 5.82
CA ILE A 127 14.23 -10.10 6.34
C ILE A 127 14.77 -9.50 7.66
N TYR A 128 15.03 -8.20 7.70
CA TYR A 128 15.47 -7.53 8.93
C TYR A 128 14.47 -7.73 10.08
N PHE A 129 13.18 -7.53 9.83
CA PHE A 129 12.15 -7.70 10.87
C PHE A 129 11.96 -9.16 11.29
N LEU A 130 12.16 -10.11 10.37
CA LEU A 130 12.11 -11.53 10.68
C LEU A 130 13.27 -11.93 11.61
N ILE A 131 14.49 -11.50 11.29
CA ILE A 131 15.68 -11.72 12.13
C ILE A 131 15.49 -11.06 13.51
N ARG A 132 15.05 -9.80 13.53
CA ARG A 132 14.79 -9.05 14.78
C ARG A 132 13.67 -9.69 15.62
N ARG A 133 12.75 -10.43 15.02
CA ARG A 133 11.66 -11.10 15.76
C ARG A 133 12.16 -12.31 16.55
N VAL A 134 13.20 -12.98 16.06
CA VAL A 134 13.71 -14.23 16.64
C VAL A 134 14.91 -14.04 17.56
N LEU A 135 15.63 -12.92 17.44
CA LEU A 135 16.69 -12.49 18.35
C LEU A 135 16.13 -11.64 19.50
#